data_AF-A0A9D9EA66-F1
#
_entry.id   AF-A0A9D9EA66-F1
#
_cell.length_a   1.000
_cell.length_b   1.000
_cell.length_c   1.000
_cell.angle_alpha   90.00
_cell.angle_beta   90.00
_cell.angle_gamma   90.00
#
_symmetry.space_group_name_H-M   'P 1'
#
loop_
_entity.id
_entity.type
_entity.pdbx_description
1 polymer ?
#
loop_
_entity_poly.entity_id
_entity_poly.type
_entity_poly.pdbx_seq_one_letter_code
_entity_poly.pdbx_strand_id
1 'polypeptide(L)'
;MNIEQLTDIIARHDPLLADAVGKMVGYIQDRWAAPYPSKEQTEAVNAYLRSVHADGDGKMSENNIAHRRIATQKITISAIRVLDHDQLNRLQDVLNHIAADREYHMPEQGYSMGM
;
A
#
# COMPACT_ATOMS: atom_id res chain seq x y z
N MET A 1 16.19 8.56 9.70
CA MET A 1 15.47 9.33 8.67
C MET A 1 13.99 9.29 9.03
N ASN A 2 13.24 10.37 8.86
CA ASN A 2 11.81 10.40 9.15
C ASN A 2 10.98 10.26 7.87
N ILE A 3 9.70 9.91 8.00
CA ILE A 3 8.81 9.66 6.87
C ILE A 3 8.66 10.88 5.95
N GLU A 4 8.56 12.09 6.51
CA GLU A 4 8.44 13.33 5.72
C GLU A 4 9.66 13.59 4.82
N GLN A 5 10.86 13.31 5.32
CA GLN A 5 12.08 13.43 4.53
C GLN A 5 12.16 12.35 3.45
N LEU A 6 11.71 11.13 3.76
CA LEU A 6 11.65 10.04 2.80
C LEU A 6 10.68 10.37 1.66
N THR A 7 9.46 10.83 1.98
CA THR A 7 8.44 11.15 0.97
C THR A 7 8.85 12.34 0.11
N ASP A 8 9.49 13.38 0.67
CA ASP A 8 10.00 14.51 -0.13
C ASP A 8 11.04 14.05 -1.17
N ILE A 9 11.97 13.17 -0.78
CA ILE A 9 12.98 12.63 -1.68
C ILE A 9 12.34 11.81 -2.80
N ILE A 10 11.37 10.95 -2.47
CA ILE A 10 10.68 10.11 -3.46
C ILE A 10 9.82 10.96 -4.40
N ALA A 11 9.11 11.96 -3.87
CA ALA A 11 8.15 12.77 -4.61
C ALA A 11 8.78 13.57 -5.75
N ARG A 12 10.08 13.88 -5.66
CA ARG A 12 10.87 14.52 -6.73
C ARG A 12 10.95 13.67 -8.00
N HIS A 13 10.81 12.36 -7.88
CA HIS A 13 10.91 11.42 -8.98
C HIS A 13 9.58 10.73 -9.29
N ASP A 14 8.85 10.34 -8.25
CA ASP A 14 7.60 9.60 -8.37
C ASP A 14 6.64 10.02 -7.24
N PRO A 15 5.76 11.01 -7.47
CA PRO A 15 4.84 11.50 -6.45
C PRO A 15 3.81 10.44 -6.04
N LEU A 16 3.44 9.51 -6.92
CA LEU A 16 2.50 8.43 -6.59
C LEU A 16 3.16 7.38 -5.71
N LEU A 17 4.43 7.05 -5.96
CA LEU A 17 5.21 6.20 -5.07
C LEU A 17 5.38 6.87 -3.70
N ALA A 18 5.66 8.17 -3.66
CA ALA A 18 5.81 8.91 -2.40
C ALA A 18 4.52 8.89 -1.58
N ASP A 19 3.38 9.09 -2.24
CA ASP A 19 2.07 9.05 -1.59
C ASP A 19 1.75 7.66 -1.03
N ALA A 20 1.96 6.61 -1.83
CA ALA A 20 1.78 5.23 -1.39
C ALA A 20 2.72 4.86 -0.23
N VAL A 21 4.00 5.22 -0.30
CA VAL A 21 4.98 4.98 0.78
C VAL A 21 4.59 5.73 2.04
N GLY A 22 4.22 7.01 1.93
CA GLY A 22 3.81 7.85 3.05
C GLY A 22 2.62 7.26 3.80
N LYS A 23 1.54 6.96 3.07
CA LYS A 23 0.32 6.40 3.64
C LYS A 23 0.53 5.02 4.27
N MET A 24 1.29 4.14 3.60
CA MET A 24 1.53 2.79 4.11
C MET A 24 2.49 2.77 5.30
N VAL A 25 3.52 3.63 5.31
CA VAL A 25 4.40 3.76 6.50
C VAL A 25 3.61 4.33 7.67
N GLY A 26 2.79 5.37 7.45
CA GLY A 26 1.94 5.94 8.49
C GLY A 26 0.96 4.92 9.07
N TYR A 27 0.31 4.14 8.21
CA TYR A 27 -0.55 3.03 8.62
C TYR A 27 0.16 1.99 9.49
N ILE A 28 1.37 1.57 9.10
CA ILE A 28 2.11 0.51 9.79
C ILE A 28 2.72 1.00 11.11
N GLN A 29 3.12 2.27 11.17
CA GLN A 29 3.65 2.87 12.40
C GLN A 29 2.56 3.20 13.41
N ASP A 30 1.31 3.35 12.98
CA ASP A 30 0.20 3.55 13.90
C ASP A 30 -0.03 2.30 14.76
N ARG A 31 0.22 2.46 16.06
CA ARG A 31 0.17 1.37 17.05
C ARG A 31 -1.25 0.82 17.25
N TRP A 32 -2.26 1.59 16.87
CA TRP A 32 -3.68 1.25 16.99
C TRP A 32 -4.31 0.92 15.64
N ALA A 33 -3.48 0.71 14.61
CA ALA A 33 -3.93 0.49 13.26
C ALA A 33 -4.83 -0.74 13.17
N ALA A 34 -5.98 -0.55 12.53
CA ALA A 34 -6.89 -1.63 12.19
C ALA A 34 -6.17 -2.77 11.45
N PRO A 35 -6.69 -4.02 11.51
CA PRO A 35 -6.10 -5.15 10.80
C PRO A 35 -6.09 -4.95 9.27
N TYR A 36 -6.96 -4.08 8.75
CA TYR A 36 -7.03 -3.69 7.34
C TYR A 36 -6.63 -2.22 7.16
N PRO A 37 -6.01 -1.87 6.02
CA PRO A 37 -5.80 -0.47 5.65
C PRO A 37 -7.14 0.21 5.36
N SER A 38 -7.15 1.54 5.41
CA SER A 38 -8.28 2.35 4.96
C SER A 38 -8.42 2.33 3.43
N LYS A 39 -9.59 2.71 2.94
CA LYS A 39 -9.86 2.87 1.51
C LYS A 39 -8.86 3.80 0.83
N GLU A 40 -8.60 4.96 1.44
CA GLU A 40 -7.63 5.94 0.92
C GLU A 40 -6.20 5.39 0.83
N GLN A 41 -5.76 4.60 1.81
CA GLN A 41 -4.44 3.97 1.82
C GLN A 41 -4.32 2.94 0.69
N THR A 42 -5.38 2.16 0.49
CA THR A 42 -5.47 1.15 -0.57
C THR A 42 -5.52 1.79 -1.96
N GLU A 43 -6.27 2.87 -2.10
CA GLU A 43 -6.35 3.64 -3.35
C GLU A 43 -5.00 4.27 -3.73
N ALA A 44 -4.23 4.78 -2.78
CA ALA A 44 -2.89 5.31 -3.05
C ALA A 44 -1.94 4.23 -3.59
N VAL A 45 -1.97 3.03 -3.00
CA VAL A 45 -1.20 1.88 -3.52
C VAL A 45 -1.67 1.53 -4.93
N ASN A 46 -2.98 1.43 -5.16
CA ASN A 46 -3.54 1.13 -6.48
C ASN A 46 -3.19 2.19 -7.53
N ALA A 47 -3.20 3.47 -7.18
CA ALA A 47 -2.84 4.56 -8.07
C ALA A 47 -1.38 4.43 -8.54
N TYR A 48 -0.48 4.13 -7.61
CA TYR A 48 0.92 3.84 -7.95
C TYR A 48 1.06 2.60 -8.84
N LEU A 49 0.41 1.48 -8.49
CA LEU A 49 0.45 0.24 -9.27
C LEU A 49 -0.05 0.44 -10.71
N ARG A 50 -1.11 1.23 -10.89
CA ARG A 50 -1.64 1.58 -12.21
C ARG A 50 -0.67 2.45 -13.01
N SER A 51 0.02 3.39 -12.36
CA SER A 51 1.00 4.25 -13.01
C SER A 51 2.21 3.49 -13.56
N VAL A 52 2.59 2.39 -12.92
CA VAL A 52 3.70 1.53 -13.39
C VAL A 52 3.22 0.38 -14.29
N HIS A 53 1.98 0.47 -14.80
CA HIS A 53 1.36 -0.52 -15.67
C HIS A 53 1.32 -1.95 -15.08
N ALA A 54 1.29 -2.09 -13.75
CA ALA A 54 1.26 -3.41 -13.11
C ALA A 54 -0.05 -4.16 -13.36
N ASP A 55 -1.13 -3.44 -13.68
CA ASP A 55 -2.45 -4.01 -13.95
C ASP A 55 -2.61 -4.61 -15.35
N GLY A 56 -1.66 -4.39 -16.26
CA GLY A 56 -1.72 -4.92 -17.63
C GLY A 56 -3.03 -4.57 -18.34
N ASP A 57 -3.80 -5.60 -18.72
CA ASP A 57 -5.14 -5.51 -19.35
C ASP A 57 -6.27 -5.07 -18.39
N GLY A 58 -5.95 -4.75 -17.13
CA GLY A 58 -6.93 -4.35 -16.12
C GLY A 58 -7.67 -5.53 -15.47
N LYS A 59 -7.47 -6.76 -15.95
CA LYS A 59 -7.97 -8.00 -15.32
C LYS A 59 -7.05 -8.47 -14.19
N MET A 60 -7.62 -9.17 -13.21
CA MET A 60 -6.88 -9.73 -12.09
C MET A 60 -6.41 -11.17 -12.37
N SER A 61 -5.64 -11.35 -13.45
CA SER A 61 -5.02 -12.64 -13.78
C SER A 61 -3.79 -12.89 -12.91
N GLU A 62 -3.39 -14.16 -12.73
CA GLU A 62 -2.19 -14.53 -11.95
C GLU A 62 -0.93 -13.75 -12.37
N ASN A 63 -0.74 -13.55 -13.67
CA ASN A 63 0.38 -12.76 -14.20
C ASN A 63 0.33 -11.28 -13.76
N ASN A 64 -0.86 -10.68 -13.74
CA ASN A 64 -1.03 -9.30 -13.31
C ASN A 64 -0.89 -9.18 -11.79
N ILE A 65 -1.35 -10.17 -11.02
CA ILE A 65 -1.10 -10.24 -9.57
C ILE A 65 0.41 -10.33 -9.29
N ALA A 66 1.14 -11.15 -10.05
CA ALA A 66 2.59 -11.24 -9.94
C ALA A 66 3.28 -9.90 -10.25
N HIS A 67 2.89 -9.22 -11.32
CA HIS A 67 3.39 -7.87 -11.65
C HIS A 67 3.08 -6.85 -10.54
N ARG A 68 1.86 -6.88 -9.99
CA ARG A 68 1.46 -6.02 -8.87
C ARG A 68 2.29 -6.30 -7.63
N ARG A 69 2.52 -7.57 -7.27
CA ARG A 69 3.40 -7.97 -6.15
C ARG A 69 4.83 -7.49 -6.35
N ILE A 70 5.36 -7.56 -7.57
CA ILE A 70 6.70 -7.03 -7.88
C ILE A 70 6.72 -5.50 -7.73
N ALA A 71 5.69 -4.81 -8.22
CA ALA A 71 5.61 -3.36 -8.11
C ALA A 71 5.46 -2.89 -6.66
N THR A 72 4.70 -3.60 -5.81
CA THR A 72 4.59 -3.26 -4.38
C THR A 72 5.91 -3.46 -3.61
N GLN A 73 6.84 -4.31 -4.07
CA GLN A 73 8.17 -4.40 -3.45
C GLN A 73 8.92 -3.06 -3.47
N LYS A 74 8.68 -2.20 -4.46
CA LYS A 74 9.29 -0.84 -4.48
C LYS A 74 8.82 0.02 -3.30
N ILE A 75 7.57 -0.16 -2.86
CA ILE A 75 7.04 0.49 -1.65
C ILE A 75 7.77 -0.07 -0.42
N THR A 76 7.87 -1.40 -0.29
CA THR A 76 8.57 -2.06 0.82
C THR A 76 10.05 -1.63 0.91
N ILE A 77 10.77 -1.63 -0.22
CA ILE A 77 12.19 -1.23 -0.30
C ILE A 77 12.38 0.22 0.15
N SER A 78 11.48 1.12 -0.28
CA SER A 78 11.52 2.52 0.12
C SER A 78 11.32 2.68 1.64
N ALA A 79 10.43 1.87 2.22
CA ALA A 79 10.10 1.89 3.63
C ALA A 79 11.18 1.30 4.57
N ILE A 80 12.16 0.54 4.05
CA ILE A 80 13.28 -0.02 4.86
C ILE A 80 14.00 1.05 5.68
N ARG A 81 14.05 2.29 5.17
CA ARG A 81 14.78 3.38 5.83
C ARG A 81 14.10 3.92 7.10
N VAL A 82 12.85 3.53 7.35
CA VAL A 82 11.99 4.11 8.40
C VAL A 82 11.20 3.07 9.21
N LEU A 83 11.11 1.81 8.75
CA LEU A 83 10.42 0.71 9.43
C LEU A 83 11.40 -0.33 9.98
N ASP A 84 11.06 -0.91 11.13
CA ASP A 84 11.73 -2.10 11.69
C ASP A 84 11.33 -3.39 10.94
N HIS A 85 12.05 -4.49 11.18
CA HIS A 85 11.79 -5.81 10.62
C HIS A 85 10.34 -6.29 10.78
N ASP A 86 9.73 -6.16 11.97
CA ASP A 86 8.35 -6.60 12.18
C ASP A 86 7.34 -5.76 11.37
N GLN A 87 7.58 -4.46 11.34
CA GLN A 87 6.80 -3.51 10.56
C GLN A 87 6.93 -3.76 9.05
N LEU A 88 8.12 -4.09 8.57
CA LEU A 88 8.35 -4.46 7.17
C LEU A 88 7.63 -5.77 6.81
N ASN A 89 7.62 -6.75 7.71
CA ASN A 89 6.88 -7.99 7.51
C ASN A 89 5.37 -7.73 7.40
N ARG A 90 4.81 -6.93 8.31
CA ARG A 90 3.40 -6.49 8.25
C ARG A 90 3.09 -5.69 6.99
N LEU A 91 3.97 -4.77 6.59
CA LEU A 91 3.82 -3.98 5.37
C LEU A 91 3.76 -4.88 4.13
N GLN A 92 4.67 -5.85 4.03
CA GLN A 92 4.73 -6.76 2.90
C GLN A 92 3.48 -7.64 2.80
N ASP A 93 2.97 -8.12 3.93
CA ASP A 93 1.72 -8.88 3.99
C ASP A 93 0.52 -8.09 3.44
N VAL A 94 0.33 -6.87 3.96
CA VAL A 94 -0.76 -5.98 3.51
C VAL A 94 -0.64 -5.64 2.04
N LEU A 95 0.57 -5.34 1.55
CA LEU A 95 0.81 -5.06 0.14
C LEU A 95 0.58 -6.28 -0.76
N ASN A 96 0.85 -7.49 -0.28
CA ASN A 96 0.56 -8.74 -1.01
C ASN A 96 -0.94 -8.96 -1.15
N HIS A 97 -1.72 -8.59 -0.12
CA HIS A 97 -3.17 -8.61 -0.18
C HIS A 97 -3.72 -7.57 -1.15
N ILE A 98 -3.26 -6.31 -1.11
CA ILE A 98 -3.66 -5.26 -2.09
C ILE A 98 -3.26 -5.63 -3.53
N ALA A 99 -2.11 -6.31 -3.69
CA ALA A 99 -1.68 -6.78 -4.99
C ALA A 99 -2.59 -7.87 -5.57
N ALA A 100 -3.20 -8.70 -4.71
CA ALA A 100 -4.13 -9.77 -5.08
C ALA A 100 -5.60 -9.32 -5.16
N ASP A 101 -5.97 -8.30 -4.38
CA ASP A 101 -7.32 -7.74 -4.31
C ASP A 101 -7.26 -6.21 -4.25
N ARG A 102 -7.80 -5.55 -5.29
CA ARG A 102 -7.78 -4.08 -5.39
C ARG A 102 -8.65 -3.41 -4.34
N GLU A 103 -9.59 -4.14 -3.78
CA GLU A 103 -10.54 -3.67 -2.78
C GLU A 103 -10.14 -4.11 -1.37
N TYR A 104 -8.87 -4.47 -1.14
CA TYR A 104 -8.38 -4.89 0.17
C TYR A 104 -8.28 -3.72 1.15
N HIS A 105 -9.42 -3.28 1.66
CA HIS A 105 -9.56 -2.23 2.65
C HIS A 105 -10.66 -2.57 3.66
N MET A 106 -10.66 -1.86 4.78
CA MET A 106 -11.72 -2.00 5.78
C MET A 106 -13.09 -1.76 5.13
N PRO A 107 -14.05 -2.69 5.23
CA PRO A 107 -15.37 -2.50 4.65
C PRO A 107 -16.02 -1.28 5.32
N GLU A 108 -16.57 -0.37 4.51
CA GLU A 108 -17.35 0.75 5.02
C GLU A 108 -18.51 0.14 5.82
N GLN A 109 -18.50 0.32 7.14
CA GLN A 109 -19.47 -0.31 8.03
C GLN A 109 -20.88 0.10 7.59
N GLY A 110 -21.56 -0.81 6.89
CA GLY A 110 -23.00 -0.81 6.81
C GLY A 110 -23.52 -1.03 8.22
N TYR A 111 -23.76 0.05 8.95
CA TYR A 111 -24.61 0.04 10.14
C TYR A 111 -25.98 -0.50 9.70
N SER A 112 -26.18 -1.81 9.83
CA SER A 112 -27.49 -2.36 10.13
C SER A 112 -27.46 -2.76 11.59
N MET A 113 -27.84 -1.78 12.41
CA MET A 113 -28.36 -1.96 13.75
C MET A 113 -29.35 -3.12 13.70
N GLY A 114 -28.99 -4.27 14.28
CA GLY A 114 -29.96 -5.32 14.55
C GLY A 114 -30.97 -4.77 15.56
N MET A 115 -32.18 -4.49 15.08
CA MET A 115 -33.38 -4.31 15.90
C MET A 115 -33.73 -5.59 16.64
#